data_AF-A0A5Y5VIK6-F1
#
_entry.id   AF-A0A5Y5VIK6-F1
#
_cell.length_a   1.000
_cell.length_b   1.000
_cell.length_c   1.000
_cell.angle_alpha   90.00
_cell.angle_beta   90.00
_cell.angle_gamma   90.00
#
_symmetry.space_group_name_H-M   'P 1'
#
loop_
_entity.id
_entity.type
_entity.pdbx_description
1 polymer ?
#
loop_
_entity_poly.entity_id
_entity_poly.type
_entity_poly.pdbx_seq_one_letter_code
_entity_poly.pdbx_strand_id
1 'polypeptide(L)'
;MMRKPSQIVHCISCDLSCQLFPDSAVRVQYCHNAAFSIWPDGNAFLKKGFIEKLLLDRHNHLSSGFIFVDFSFPNLRRFTDLQWADSLADSGMHIVLISDRSLTPLANYWI
;
A
#
# COMPACT_ATOMS: atom_id res chain seq x y z
N MET A 1 1.57 7.61 -26.71
CA MET A 1 1.39 6.63 -25.61
C MET A 1 0.97 7.41 -24.37
N MET A 2 -0.31 7.40 -23.99
CA MET A 2 -0.74 8.12 -22.77
C MET A 2 -0.23 7.36 -21.55
N ARG A 3 0.64 7.98 -20.76
CA ARG A 3 0.99 7.49 -19.42
C ARG A 3 -0.30 7.51 -18.60
N LYS A 4 -0.81 6.33 -18.22
CA LYS A 4 -1.84 6.24 -17.18
C LYS A 4 -1.30 6.91 -15.91
N PRO A 5 -2.14 7.62 -15.14
CA PRO A 5 -1.69 8.23 -13.90
C PRO A 5 -1.12 7.14 -12.99
N SER A 6 0.10 7.36 -12.49
CA SER A 6 0.73 6.52 -11.48
C SER A 6 -0.24 6.38 -10.31
N GLN A 7 -0.40 5.15 -9.79
CA GLN A 7 -1.21 4.91 -8.60
C GLN A 7 -0.74 5.87 -7.49
N ILE A 8 -1.64 6.61 -6.86
CA ILE A 8 -1.26 7.50 -5.76
C ILE A 8 -1.33 6.69 -4.48
N VAL A 9 -0.22 6.63 -3.76
CA VAL A 9 -0.10 5.89 -2.50
C VAL A 9 0.46 6.81 -1.45
N HIS A 10 -0.25 6.91 -0.33
CA HIS A 10 0.06 7.81 0.76
C HIS A 10 0.59 7.03 1.97
N CYS A 11 1.54 7.63 2.68
CA CYS A 11 2.01 7.10 3.95
C CYS A 11 0.89 7.19 5.00
N ILE A 12 0.75 6.16 5.83
CA ILE A 12 -0.16 6.16 6.99
C ILE A 12 0.61 6.25 8.32
N SER A 13 1.93 6.37 8.26
CA SER A 13 2.84 6.41 9.41
C SER A 13 3.29 7.80 9.79
N CYS A 14 3.09 8.79 8.92
CA CYS A 14 3.42 10.19 9.19
C CYS A 14 2.14 11.03 9.24
N ASP A 15 2.17 12.12 10.01
CA ASP A 15 1.02 13.02 10.17
C ASP A 15 0.67 13.76 8.88
N LEU A 16 1.62 13.86 7.94
CA LEU A 16 1.47 14.58 6.67
C LEU A 16 0.78 13.76 5.59
N SER A 17 0.53 12.46 5.83
CA SER A 17 -0.01 11.54 4.81
C SER A 17 0.74 11.65 3.47
N CYS A 18 2.07 11.76 3.53
CA CYS A 18 2.87 12.16 2.36
C CYS A 18 2.74 11.14 1.22
N GLN A 19 2.77 11.62 -0.01
CA GLN A 19 2.80 10.76 -1.19
C GLN A 19 4.14 10.01 -1.23
N LEU A 20 4.09 8.67 -1.28
CA LEU A 20 5.28 7.82 -1.21
C LEU A 20 6.01 7.69 -2.55
N PHE A 21 5.31 7.92 -3.66
CA PHE A 21 5.86 7.86 -5.01
C PHE A 21 5.04 8.69 -6.00
N PRO A 22 5.64 9.22 -7.08
CA PRO A 22 6.99 8.93 -7.57
C PRO A 22 8.15 9.61 -6.81
N ASP A 23 7.86 10.56 -5.92
CA ASP A 23 8.90 11.39 -5.31
C ASP A 23 9.46 10.81 -4.00
N SER A 24 10.51 10.00 -4.11
CA SER A 24 11.17 9.36 -2.97
C SER A 24 11.85 10.35 -2.01
N ALA A 25 12.14 11.58 -2.44
CA ALA A 25 12.82 12.58 -1.61
C ALA A 25 11.96 13.01 -0.40
N VAL A 26 10.64 13.12 -0.59
CA VAL A 26 9.70 13.45 0.48
C VAL A 26 9.62 12.33 1.51
N ARG A 27 9.63 11.07 1.05
CA ARG A 27 9.64 9.90 1.94
C ARG A 27 10.87 9.91 2.88
N VAL A 28 12.06 10.17 2.34
CA VAL A 28 13.32 10.16 3.12
C VAL A 28 13.34 11.26 4.18
N GLN A 29 12.76 12.43 3.90
CA GLN A 29 12.77 13.57 4.83
C GLN A 29 11.69 13.47 5.91
N TYR A 30 10.50 12.97 5.59
CA TYR A 30 9.34 13.05 6.49
C TYR A 30 8.87 11.69 7.03
N CYS A 31 9.29 10.58 6.43
CA CYS A 31 9.05 9.25 6.97
C CYS A 31 10.37 8.66 7.43
N HIS A 32 10.58 8.59 8.75
CA HIS A 32 11.60 7.70 9.31
C HIS A 32 11.36 6.27 8.80
N ASN A 33 12.43 5.47 8.67
CA ASN A 33 12.60 4.18 7.93
C ASN A 33 11.41 3.17 7.86
N ALA A 34 10.36 3.34 8.64
CA ALA A 34 9.18 2.50 8.76
C ALA A 34 7.95 3.05 8.01
N ALA A 35 8.03 3.28 6.69
CA ALA A 35 6.85 3.74 5.94
C ALA A 35 5.82 2.62 5.78
N PHE A 36 4.59 2.84 6.23
CA PHE A 36 3.46 1.94 5.96
C PHE A 36 2.44 2.65 5.06
N SER A 37 1.74 1.88 4.25
CA SER A 37 0.66 2.37 3.39
C SER A 37 -0.45 1.33 3.21
N ILE A 38 -1.62 1.81 2.81
CA ILE A 38 -2.74 0.98 2.36
C ILE A 38 -3.13 1.43 0.96
N TRP A 39 -3.33 0.46 0.07
CA TRP A 39 -3.83 0.71 -1.28
C TRP A 39 -4.94 -0.29 -1.66
N PRO A 40 -6.00 0.15 -2.36
CA PRO A 40 -6.38 1.54 -2.59
C PRO A 40 -6.78 2.25 -1.28
N ASP A 41 -6.54 3.56 -1.19
CA ASP A 41 -7.05 4.35 -0.07
C ASP A 41 -8.56 4.57 -0.26
N GLY A 42 -9.36 4.13 0.71
CA GLY A 42 -10.82 4.14 0.61
C GLY A 42 -11.52 3.32 1.69
N ASN A 43 -10.82 2.35 2.28
CA ASN A 43 -11.32 1.58 3.41
C ASN A 43 -10.88 2.19 4.75
N ALA A 44 -11.67 3.14 5.25
CA ALA A 44 -11.36 3.87 6.48
C ALA A 44 -11.27 2.96 7.73
N PHE A 45 -12.07 1.88 7.77
CA PHE A 45 -12.05 0.93 8.89
C PHE A 45 -10.77 0.08 8.88
N LEU A 46 -10.36 -0.42 7.70
CA LEU A 46 -9.09 -1.11 7.56
C LEU A 46 -7.93 -0.21 7.95
N LYS A 47 -7.92 1.03 7.44
CA LYS A 47 -6.90 2.04 7.77
C LYS A 47 -6.81 2.32 9.27
N LYS A 48 -7.95 2.57 9.91
CA LYS A 48 -8.02 2.76 11.36
C LYS A 48 -7.50 1.54 12.12
N GLY A 49 -7.93 0.34 11.74
CA GLY A 49 -7.48 -0.91 12.36
C GLY A 49 -5.96 -1.11 12.27
N PHE A 50 -5.36 -0.83 11.10
CA PHE A 50 -3.90 -0.88 10.93
C PHE A 50 -3.17 0.15 11.78
N ILE A 51 -3.63 1.40 11.78
CA ILE A 51 -3.01 2.45 12.60
C ILE A 51 -3.06 2.05 14.07
N GLU A 52 -4.24 1.68 14.57
CA GLU A 52 -4.45 1.40 15.99
C GLU A 52 -3.78 0.09 16.47
N LYS A 53 -3.66 -0.94 15.62
CA LYS A 53 -3.16 -2.27 16.02
C LYS A 53 -1.74 -2.57 15.56
N LEU A 54 -1.31 -2.02 14.43
CA LEU A 54 0.02 -2.28 13.90
C LEU A 54 0.96 -1.12 14.23
N LEU A 55 0.55 0.12 13.98
CA LEU A 55 1.49 1.26 14.05
C LEU A 55 1.74 1.77 15.46
N LEU A 56 0.76 1.66 16.37
CA LEU A 56 0.95 2.09 17.76
C LEU A 56 1.88 1.15 18.54
N ASP A 57 1.87 -0.15 18.23
CA ASP A 57 2.54 -1.18 19.03
C ASP A 57 3.74 -1.85 18.33
N ARG A 58 3.96 -1.60 17.03
CA ARG A 58 5.04 -2.26 16.26
C ARG A 58 5.92 -1.24 15.55
N HIS A 59 7.22 -1.49 15.60
CA HIS A 59 8.20 -0.76 14.82
C HIS A 59 8.59 -1.60 13.60
N ASN A 60 8.66 -1.00 12.41
CA ASN A 60 9.30 -1.67 11.28
C ASN A 60 10.81 -1.67 11.50
N HIS A 61 11.40 -2.85 11.58
CA HIS A 61 12.85 -3.02 11.70
C HIS A 61 13.54 -3.16 10.34
N LEU A 62 12.77 -3.24 9.25
CA LEU A 62 13.30 -3.25 7.88
C LEU A 62 13.57 -1.82 7.40
N SER A 63 14.52 -1.69 6.49
CA SER A 63 14.82 -0.42 5.80
C SER A 63 13.79 -0.08 4.71
N SER A 64 13.01 -1.08 4.28
CA SER A 64 11.92 -0.98 3.31
C SER A 64 10.57 -0.93 4.02
N GLY A 65 9.68 -0.09 3.50
CA GLY A 65 8.32 0.03 4.01
C GLY A 65 7.38 -1.08 3.51
N PHE A 66 6.12 -1.03 3.93
CA PHE A 66 5.07 -1.99 3.55
C PHE A 66 3.86 -1.30 2.90
N ILE A 67 3.34 -1.91 1.83
CA ILE A 67 2.07 -1.56 1.21
C ILE A 67 1.09 -2.72 1.48
N PHE A 68 0.09 -2.45 2.30
CA PHE A 68 -1.02 -3.37 2.55
C PHE A 68 -2.08 -3.16 1.46
N VAL A 69 -2.30 -4.19 0.66
CA VAL A 69 -3.28 -4.15 -0.43
C VAL A 69 -4.60 -4.69 0.05
N ASP A 70 -5.64 -3.85 0.03
CA ASP A 70 -7.03 -4.24 0.32
C ASP A 70 -7.59 -5.04 -0.87
N PHE A 71 -7.26 -6.34 -0.91
CA PHE A 71 -7.66 -7.30 -1.93
C PHE A 71 -9.06 -7.86 -1.66
N SER A 72 -10.02 -6.94 -1.58
CA SER A 72 -11.43 -7.24 -1.31
C SER A 72 -12.30 -7.13 -2.56
N PHE A 73 -13.47 -7.74 -2.50
CA PHE A 73 -14.45 -7.74 -3.59
C PHE A 73 -14.84 -6.33 -4.08
N PRO A 74 -15.05 -5.32 -3.21
CA PRO A 74 -15.31 -3.95 -3.65
C PRO A 74 -14.20 -3.36 -4.54
N ASN A 75 -12.96 -3.81 -4.38
CA ASN A 75 -11.79 -3.35 -5.14
C ASN A 75 -11.49 -4.21 -6.37
N LEU A 76 -12.28 -5.24 -6.68
CA LEU A 76 -11.97 -6.23 -7.72
C LEU A 76 -11.64 -5.62 -9.09
N ARG A 77 -12.34 -4.53 -9.46
CA ARG A 77 -12.12 -3.80 -10.72
C ARG A 77 -10.72 -3.18 -10.84
N ARG A 78 -10.04 -2.93 -9.73
CA ARG A 78 -8.67 -2.38 -9.73
C ARG A 78 -7.64 -3.46 -10.08
N PHE A 79 -7.93 -4.72 -9.75
CA PHE A 79 -7.04 -5.85 -10.01
C PHE A 79 -7.19 -6.44 -11.42
N THR A 80 -8.15 -5.95 -12.21
CA THR A 80 -8.27 -6.33 -13.64
C THR A 80 -7.21 -5.64 -14.50
N ASP A 81 -6.62 -4.54 -14.03
CA ASP A 81 -5.55 -3.82 -14.72
C ASP A 81 -4.19 -4.38 -14.29
N LEU A 82 -3.55 -5.21 -15.12
CA LEU A 82 -2.31 -5.92 -14.75
C LEU A 82 -1.18 -5.02 -14.22
N GLN A 83 -1.20 -3.74 -14.58
CA GLN A 83 -0.17 -2.77 -14.19
C GLN A 83 -0.26 -2.34 -12.71
N TRP A 84 -1.32 -2.69 -11.98
CA TRP A 84 -1.46 -2.29 -10.58
C TRP A 84 -0.29 -2.80 -9.74
N ALA A 85 0.10 -4.07 -9.93
CA ALA A 85 1.16 -4.72 -9.16
C ALA A 85 2.52 -4.09 -9.49
N ASP A 86 2.83 -3.94 -10.78
CA ASP A 86 4.07 -3.31 -11.24
C ASP A 86 4.21 -1.89 -10.68
N SER A 87 3.12 -1.11 -10.73
CA SER A 87 3.11 0.27 -10.20
C SER A 87 3.38 0.35 -8.71
N LEU A 88 2.96 -0.65 -7.93
CA LEU A 88 3.27 -0.71 -6.50
C LEU A 88 4.69 -1.25 -6.26
N ALA A 89 5.15 -2.20 -7.07
CA ALA A 89 6.49 -2.79 -6.95
C ALA A 89 7.60 -1.76 -7.20
N ASP A 90 7.36 -0.79 -8.10
CA ASP A 90 8.26 0.34 -8.37
C ASP A 90 8.60 1.17 -7.11
N SER A 91 7.80 1.08 -6.05
CA SER A 91 8.05 1.77 -4.78
C SER A 91 9.23 1.19 -3.97
N GLY A 92 9.64 -0.04 -4.27
CA GLY A 92 10.61 -0.82 -3.50
C GLY A 92 10.12 -1.26 -2.12
N MET A 93 8.82 -1.11 -1.83
CA MET A 93 8.20 -1.52 -0.57
C MET A 93 7.68 -2.96 -0.66
N HIS A 94 7.61 -3.63 0.49
CA HIS A 94 7.02 -4.96 0.58
C HIS A 94 5.51 -4.89 0.38
N ILE A 95 4.98 -5.69 -0.55
CA ILE A 95 3.54 -5.77 -0.81
C ILE A 95 2.96 -6.91 0.02
N VAL A 96 1.88 -6.63 0.76
CA VAL A 96 1.13 -7.62 1.55
C VAL A 96 -0.32 -7.59 1.10
N LEU A 97 -0.81 -8.70 0.54
CA LEU A 97 -2.21 -8.82 0.11
C LEU A 97 -3.10 -9.20 1.29
N ILE A 98 -4.14 -8.41 1.55
CA ILE A 98 -5.17 -8.68 2.54
C ILE A 98 -6.42 -9.06 1.78
N SER A 99 -6.66 -10.36 1.65
CA SER A 99 -7.68 -10.88 0.76
C SER A 99 -8.94 -11.32 1.48
N ASP A 100 -10.09 -10.99 0.91
CA ASP A 100 -11.33 -11.70 1.20
C ASP A 100 -11.14 -13.20 0.93
N ARG A 101 -11.72 -14.05 1.77
CA ARG A 101 -11.58 -15.51 1.63
C ARG A 101 -12.02 -16.02 0.25
N SER A 102 -13.04 -15.41 -0.34
CA SER A 102 -13.54 -15.74 -1.68
C SER A 102 -12.57 -15.39 -2.80
N LEU A 103 -11.65 -14.44 -2.56
CA LEU A 103 -10.68 -13.95 -3.54
C LEU A 103 -9.29 -14.54 -3.34
N THR A 104 -9.06 -15.35 -2.30
CA THR A 104 -7.75 -15.98 -2.04
C THR A 104 -7.14 -16.70 -3.24
N PRO A 105 -7.89 -17.47 -4.07
CA PRO A 105 -7.32 -18.08 -5.27
C PRO A 105 -6.76 -17.04 -6.26
N LEU A 106 -7.46 -15.91 -6.42
CA LEU A 106 -7.02 -14.82 -7.27
C LEU A 106 -5.85 -14.05 -6.65
N ALA A 107 -5.84 -13.83 -5.33
CA ALA A 107 -4.70 -13.23 -4.64
C ALA A 107 -3.43 -14.07 -4.83
N ASN A 108 -3.54 -15.40 -4.74
CA ASN A 108 -2.41 -16.32 -4.94
C ASN A 108 -1.87 -16.33 -6.38
N TYR A 109 -2.63 -15.88 -7.38
CA TYR A 109 -2.11 -15.71 -8.74
C TYR A 109 -1.06 -14.60 -8.82
N TRP A 110 -1.11 -13.63 -7.91
CA TRP A 110 -0.22 -12.47 -7.86
C TRP A 110 0.99 -12.63 -6.93
N ILE A 111 1.11 -13.77 -6.24
CA ILE A 111 2.21 -14.13 -5.34
C ILE A 111 3.20 -15.01 -6.09
#